data_AF-A0A2G9N852-F1
#
_entry.id   AF-A0A2G9N852-F1
#
_cell.length_a   1.000
_cell.length_b   1.000
_cell.length_c   1.000
_cell.angle_alpha   90.00
_cell.angle_beta   90.00
_cell.angle_gamma   90.00
#
_symmetry.space_group_name_H-M   'P 1'
#
loop_
_entity.id
_entity.type
_entity.pdbx_description
1 polymer ?
#
loop_
_entity_poly.entity_id
_entity_poly.type
_entity_poly.pdbx_seq_one_letter_code
_entity_poly.pdbx_strand_id
1 'polypeptide(L)'
;MKEKKEAKKEHIHKTELVVGPKEKQKHHIDAPQMPEKKSEMHPAAAHKHISQQSSQHAQHASSYSSSILRRKGLISEYLASWKEVRSLKYLLLILLDVGLYVVLYPLFYLFGLFVGKILQPFQSINVDNLATQTPEQLGIYQQSLSGIVLFLFLLCLAFSLLFILIWSLSRGMMWSKLLDRKITLRYLGKFYLLNLLWSLGWGVIAAFYSVFFYRFAGSSQVVGTIMTIAFILLFLIMTYFMYILYYIFTEGENLIFRSLKEAFVLGVTRFTSLALPLLMVIGSVVLIGLFSYIFKLLPQIVMEILSYMLFFGVFAWIKIYCSNALKERI
;
A
#
# COMPACT_ATOMS: atom_id res chain seq x y z
N MET A 1 -16.23 -70.44 -3.85
CA MET A 1 -16.06 -71.17 -5.13
C MET A 1 -16.53 -70.24 -6.25
N LYS A 2 -15.71 -70.07 -7.31
CA LYS A 2 -15.86 -69.20 -8.50
C LYS A 2 -15.34 -67.74 -8.46
N GLU A 3 -14.09 -67.62 -8.92
CA GLU A 3 -13.46 -66.66 -9.86
C GLU A 3 -14.06 -65.25 -10.11
N LYS A 4 -13.19 -64.23 -10.07
CA LYS A 4 -12.59 -63.50 -11.22
C LYS A 4 -11.73 -62.34 -10.70
N LYS A 5 -10.39 -62.40 -10.77
CA LYS A 5 -9.52 -61.77 -11.79
C LYS A 5 -10.02 -60.41 -12.31
N GLU A 6 -9.29 -59.35 -11.98
CA GLU A 6 -8.84 -58.37 -12.98
C GLU A 6 -7.61 -57.59 -12.49
N ALA A 7 -6.57 -57.63 -13.30
CA ALA A 7 -5.27 -57.01 -13.11
C ALA A 7 -5.28 -55.62 -13.74
N LYS A 8 -4.76 -54.61 -13.03
CA LYS A 8 -4.49 -53.30 -13.63
C LYS A 8 -3.00 -52.99 -13.55
N LYS A 9 -2.40 -52.99 -14.75
CA LYS A 9 -1.04 -52.56 -15.07
C LYS A 9 -0.84 -51.08 -14.67
N GLU A 10 0.18 -50.79 -13.87
CA GLU A 10 0.74 -49.44 -13.79
C GLU A 10 1.93 -49.33 -14.72
N HIS A 11 1.79 -48.44 -15.70
CA HIS A 11 2.80 -48.07 -16.66
C HIS A 11 3.81 -47.12 -16.01
N ILE A 12 5.05 -47.57 -16.02
CA ILE A 12 6.28 -46.81 -15.76
C ILE A 12 6.40 -45.70 -16.81
N HIS A 13 6.46 -44.43 -16.37
CA HIS A 13 7.01 -43.36 -17.21
C HIS A 13 8.19 -42.72 -16.50
N LYS A 14 9.39 -43.26 -16.79
CA LYS A 14 10.66 -42.56 -16.59
C LYS A 14 10.68 -41.35 -17.53
N THR A 15 10.90 -40.18 -16.98
CA THR A 15 11.26 -38.98 -17.76
C THR A 15 12.75 -38.76 -17.57
N GLU A 16 13.52 -39.07 -18.61
CA GLU A 16 14.94 -38.76 -18.70
C GLU A 16 15.10 -37.26 -18.95
N LEU A 17 15.73 -36.55 -18.02
CA LEU A 17 16.21 -35.18 -18.21
C LEU A 17 17.57 -35.24 -18.91
N VAL A 18 17.54 -34.97 -20.21
CA VAL A 18 18.72 -34.75 -21.06
C VAL A 18 19.41 -33.46 -20.62
N VAL A 19 20.56 -33.60 -19.96
CA VAL A 19 21.49 -32.51 -19.66
C VAL A 19 22.32 -32.25 -20.92
N GLY A 20 21.97 -31.20 -21.66
CA GLY A 20 22.78 -30.70 -22.77
C GLY A 20 23.97 -29.88 -22.26
N PRO A 21 25.21 -30.12 -22.73
CA PRO A 21 26.36 -29.32 -22.37
C PRO A 21 26.33 -27.96 -23.09
N LYS A 22 26.42 -26.86 -22.34
CA LYS A 22 26.66 -25.53 -22.90
C LYS A 22 28.12 -25.40 -23.33
N GLU A 23 28.28 -25.34 -24.63
CA GLU A 23 29.49 -25.03 -25.38
C GLU A 23 30.06 -23.67 -24.95
N LYS A 24 31.32 -23.66 -24.48
CA LYS A 24 32.09 -22.44 -24.21
C LYS A 24 32.60 -21.88 -25.54
N GLN A 25 31.96 -20.82 -26.05
CA GLN A 25 32.55 -20.01 -27.09
C GLN A 25 33.71 -19.17 -26.51
N LYS A 26 34.92 -19.49 -27.00
CA LYS A 26 36.13 -18.68 -26.87
C LYS A 26 35.94 -17.40 -27.68
N HIS A 27 35.91 -16.24 -27.02
CA HIS A 27 36.19 -14.97 -27.70
C HIS A 27 37.69 -14.71 -27.66
N HIS A 28 38.29 -14.79 -28.85
CA HIS A 28 39.62 -14.32 -29.17
C HIS A 28 39.64 -12.79 -29.01
N ILE A 29 40.49 -12.28 -28.13
CA ILE A 29 40.74 -10.85 -27.97
C ILE A 29 41.94 -10.53 -28.85
N ASP A 30 41.70 -9.98 -30.03
CA ASP A 30 42.74 -9.37 -30.84
C ASP A 30 43.09 -8.01 -30.24
N ALA A 31 44.40 -7.80 -30.04
CA ALA A 31 44.96 -6.57 -29.52
C ALA A 31 44.73 -5.40 -30.50
N PRO A 32 44.28 -4.21 -30.04
CA PRO A 32 44.19 -3.05 -30.89
C PRO A 32 45.59 -2.53 -31.22
N GLN A 33 45.93 -2.52 -32.51
CA GLN A 33 47.08 -1.79 -33.05
C GLN A 33 46.91 -0.29 -32.76
N MET A 34 47.92 0.32 -32.15
CA MET A 34 47.98 1.76 -31.94
C MET A 34 48.24 2.47 -33.27
N PRO A 35 47.42 3.46 -33.67
CA PRO A 35 47.79 4.38 -34.73
C PRO A 35 48.79 5.42 -34.18
N GLU A 36 49.96 5.48 -34.81
CA GLU A 36 50.90 6.59 -34.71
C GLU A 36 50.20 7.91 -35.07
N LYS A 37 50.03 8.78 -34.07
CA LYS A 37 49.43 10.09 -34.25
C LYS A 37 50.54 11.12 -34.51
N LYS A 38 50.81 11.40 -35.79
CA LYS A 38 51.57 12.59 -36.20
C LYS A 38 50.81 13.85 -35.77
N SER A 39 51.49 14.68 -34.99
CA SER A 39 51.04 15.97 -34.50
C SER A 39 51.23 17.03 -35.59
N GLU A 40 50.18 17.37 -36.32
CA GLU A 40 50.05 18.68 -36.98
C GLU A 40 48.97 19.49 -36.24
N MET A 41 49.44 20.46 -35.47
CA MET A 41 48.62 21.33 -34.64
C MET A 41 48.02 22.42 -35.54
N HIS A 42 46.80 22.20 -36.04
CA HIS A 42 46.02 23.26 -36.66
C HIS A 42 45.37 24.13 -35.56
N PRO A 43 45.60 25.46 -35.54
CA PRO A 43 45.09 26.38 -34.51
C PRO A 43 43.55 26.52 -34.46
N ALA A 44 42.81 25.91 -35.39
CA ALA A 44 41.35 25.95 -35.44
C ALA A 44 40.64 24.91 -34.54
N ALA A 45 41.34 23.89 -34.03
CA ALA A 45 40.74 22.84 -33.19
C ALA A 45 40.68 23.21 -31.68
N ALA A 46 41.46 24.20 -31.24
CA ALA A 46 41.52 24.61 -29.83
C ALA A 46 40.24 25.32 -29.37
N HIS A 47 39.53 26.03 -30.25
CA HIS A 47 38.30 26.75 -29.87
C HIS A 47 37.09 25.84 -29.63
N LYS A 48 37.03 24.67 -30.27
CA LYS A 48 35.91 23.72 -30.07
C LYS A 48 36.00 23.00 -28.73
N HIS A 49 37.22 22.65 -28.30
CA HIS A 49 37.45 21.93 -27.04
C HIS A 49 37.14 22.81 -25.81
N ILE A 50 37.45 24.11 -25.87
CA ILE A 50 37.15 25.07 -24.78
C ILE A 50 35.63 25.27 -24.62
N SER A 51 34.86 25.26 -25.72
CA SER A 51 33.39 25.39 -25.66
C SER A 51 32.69 24.18 -25.04
N GLN A 52 33.21 22.97 -25.24
CA GLN A 52 32.66 21.76 -24.61
C GLN A 52 33.02 21.70 -23.12
N GLN A 53 34.23 22.12 -22.75
CA GLN A 53 34.66 22.14 -21.34
C GLN A 53 33.90 23.19 -20.52
N SER A 54 33.60 24.37 -21.09
CA SER A 54 32.80 25.40 -20.39
C SER A 54 31.34 24.96 -20.18
N SER A 55 30.75 24.23 -21.13
CA SER A 55 29.41 23.66 -20.98
C SER A 55 29.35 22.54 -19.93
N GLN A 56 30.40 21.71 -19.80
CA GLN A 56 30.49 20.70 -18.75
C GLN A 56 30.71 21.33 -17.36
N HIS A 57 31.54 22.38 -17.25
CA HIS A 57 31.71 23.11 -16.00
C HIS A 57 30.45 23.88 -15.59
N ALA A 58 29.67 24.41 -16.53
CA ALA A 58 28.38 25.02 -16.25
C ALA A 58 27.33 23.98 -15.79
N GLN A 59 27.32 22.78 -16.39
CA GLN A 59 26.46 21.68 -15.93
C GLN A 59 26.85 21.21 -14.52
N HIS A 60 28.14 21.07 -14.22
CA HIS A 60 28.62 20.74 -12.88
C HIS A 60 28.32 21.87 -11.86
N ALA A 61 28.50 23.13 -12.21
CA ALA A 61 28.16 24.26 -11.33
C ALA A 61 26.65 24.34 -11.03
N SER A 62 25.79 24.01 -11.99
CA SER A 62 24.33 23.91 -11.76
C SER A 62 23.98 22.73 -10.84
N SER A 63 24.68 21.60 -10.97
CA SER A 63 24.52 20.43 -10.10
C SER A 63 24.93 20.75 -8.66
N TYR A 64 26.01 21.53 -8.46
CA TYR A 64 26.46 21.93 -7.11
C TYR A 64 25.55 22.99 -6.48
N SER A 65 25.04 23.96 -7.24
CA SER A 65 24.09 24.97 -6.77
C SER A 65 22.77 24.34 -6.26
N SER A 66 22.27 23.30 -6.95
CA SER A 66 21.08 22.56 -6.52
C SER A 66 21.27 21.79 -5.20
N SER A 67 22.51 21.40 -4.87
CA SER A 67 22.82 20.68 -3.63
C SER A 67 22.94 21.61 -2.41
N ILE A 68 23.29 22.88 -2.62
CA ILE A 68 23.42 23.91 -1.57
C ILE A 68 22.07 24.53 -1.22
N LEU A 69 21.14 24.64 -2.19
CA LEU A 69 19.72 24.97 -1.91
C LEU A 69 18.95 23.81 -1.24
N ARG A 70 19.54 22.61 -1.16
CA ARG A 70 18.95 21.37 -0.62
C ARG A 70 19.09 21.18 0.90
N ARG A 71 19.44 22.25 1.63
CA ARG A 71 19.41 22.31 3.10
C ARG A 71 18.35 23.29 3.63
N LYS A 72 17.25 23.50 2.89
CA LYS A 72 16.02 23.90 3.55
C LYS A 72 15.69 22.80 4.55
N GLY A 73 15.88 23.07 5.86
CA GLY A 73 15.67 22.07 6.89
C GLY A 73 14.26 21.48 6.80
N LEU A 74 14.08 20.23 7.23
CA LEU A 74 12.79 19.50 7.20
C LEU A 74 11.60 20.35 7.69
N ILE A 75 11.84 21.24 8.66
CA ILE A 75 10.85 22.17 9.22
C ILE A 75 10.40 23.22 8.19
N SER A 76 11.30 23.71 7.34
CA SER A 76 10.95 24.67 6.30
C SER A 76 10.18 24.04 5.13
N GLU A 77 10.52 22.80 4.73
CA GLU A 77 9.72 22.00 3.79
C GLU A 77 8.31 21.74 4.38
N TYR A 78 8.25 21.41 5.67
CA TYR A 78 7.01 21.27 6.42
C TYR A 78 6.17 22.56 6.38
N LEU A 79 6.72 23.71 6.79
CA LEU A 79 5.99 24.98 6.80
C LEU A 79 5.56 25.43 5.39
N ALA A 80 6.36 25.15 4.37
CA ALA A 80 6.00 25.42 2.98
C ALA A 80 4.79 24.59 2.53
N SER A 81 4.76 23.30 2.89
CA SER A 81 3.64 22.42 2.54
C SER A 81 2.30 22.90 3.10
N TRP A 82 2.28 23.52 4.29
CA TRP A 82 1.06 24.10 4.88
C TRP A 82 0.55 25.34 4.13
N LYS A 83 1.43 26.13 3.53
CA LYS A 83 1.00 27.27 2.69
C LYS A 83 0.29 26.78 1.45
N GLU A 84 0.79 25.69 0.87
CA GLU A 84 0.17 25.06 -0.30
C GLU A 84 -1.23 24.54 -0.01
N VAL A 85 -1.49 23.94 1.16
CA VAL A 85 -2.83 23.41 1.55
C VAL A 85 -3.97 24.42 1.33
N ARG A 86 -3.69 25.73 1.40
CA ARG A 86 -4.69 26.79 1.16
C ARG A 86 -5.18 26.88 -0.28
N SER A 87 -4.51 26.23 -1.23
CA SER A 87 -4.96 26.25 -2.62
C SER A 87 -6.25 25.44 -2.80
N LEU A 88 -7.15 25.94 -3.65
CA LEU A 88 -8.44 25.30 -3.93
C LEU A 88 -8.28 23.85 -4.42
N LYS A 89 -7.16 23.55 -5.10
CA LYS A 89 -6.79 22.20 -5.52
C LYS A 89 -6.72 21.24 -4.34
N TYR A 90 -6.09 21.62 -3.24
CA TYR A 90 -5.91 20.76 -2.06
C TYR A 90 -7.16 20.69 -1.19
N LEU A 91 -7.91 21.78 -1.08
CA LEU A 91 -9.22 21.76 -0.41
C LEU A 91 -10.16 20.75 -1.09
N LEU A 92 -10.16 20.70 -2.43
CA LEU A 92 -10.94 19.71 -3.16
C LEU A 92 -10.47 18.27 -2.88
N LEU A 93 -9.18 18.04 -2.67
CA LEU A 93 -8.67 16.71 -2.29
C LEU A 93 -9.11 16.30 -0.89
N ILE A 94 -9.07 17.23 0.07
CA ILE A 94 -9.61 17.01 1.42
C ILE A 94 -11.10 16.67 1.34
N LEU A 95 -11.87 17.43 0.56
CA LEU A 95 -13.29 17.16 0.37
C LEU A 95 -13.55 15.81 -0.31
N LEU A 96 -12.71 15.39 -1.26
CA LEU A 96 -12.81 14.08 -1.90
C LEU A 96 -12.56 12.95 -0.89
N ASP A 97 -11.58 13.11 0.00
CA ASP A 97 -11.34 12.15 1.09
C ASP A 97 -12.49 12.11 2.08
N VAL A 98 -12.91 13.27 2.61
CA VAL A 98 -14.02 13.35 3.57
C VAL A 98 -15.30 12.79 2.94
N GLY A 99 -15.61 13.16 1.69
CA GLY A 99 -16.74 12.64 0.95
C GLY A 99 -16.69 11.12 0.77
N LEU A 100 -15.51 10.55 0.51
CA LEU A 100 -15.31 9.10 0.50
C LEU A 100 -15.69 8.48 1.86
N TYR A 101 -15.19 9.03 2.98
CA TYR A 101 -15.51 8.48 4.31
C TYR A 101 -16.99 8.64 4.68
N VAL A 102 -17.61 9.75 4.28
CA VAL A 102 -19.06 9.98 4.44
C VAL A 102 -19.89 8.95 3.66
N VAL A 103 -19.41 8.48 2.50
CA VAL A 103 -20.08 7.41 1.73
C VAL A 103 -19.78 6.02 2.30
N LEU A 104 -18.54 5.77 2.71
CA LEU A 104 -18.13 4.47 3.25
C LEU A 104 -18.80 4.17 4.59
N TYR A 105 -18.91 5.15 5.50
CA TYR A 105 -19.49 4.94 6.82
C TYR A 105 -20.91 4.32 6.80
N PRO A 106 -21.92 4.89 6.11
CA PRO A 106 -23.25 4.30 6.02
C PRO A 106 -23.23 2.96 5.28
N LEU A 107 -22.34 2.79 4.29
CA LEU A 107 -22.17 1.52 3.58
C LEU A 107 -21.72 0.39 4.52
N PHE A 108 -20.70 0.64 5.37
CA PHE A 108 -20.26 -0.29 6.41
C PHE A 108 -21.33 -0.52 7.48
N TYR A 109 -22.04 0.54 7.89
CA TYR A 109 -23.13 0.44 8.86
C TYR A 109 -24.27 -0.47 8.36
N LEU A 110 -24.75 -0.24 7.14
CA LEU A 110 -25.79 -1.06 6.51
C LEU A 110 -25.35 -2.51 6.32
N PHE A 111 -24.09 -2.72 5.92
CA PHE A 111 -23.51 -4.06 5.82
C PHE A 111 -23.50 -4.76 7.19
N GLY A 112 -23.07 -4.07 8.25
CA GLY A 112 -23.09 -4.59 9.61
C GLY A 112 -24.49 -4.96 10.10
N LEU A 113 -25.50 -4.11 9.83
CA LEU A 113 -26.90 -4.42 10.13
C LEU A 113 -27.39 -5.67 9.37
N PHE A 114 -27.04 -5.77 8.10
CA PHE A 114 -27.44 -6.90 7.27
C PHE A 114 -26.79 -8.22 7.73
N VAL A 115 -25.49 -8.22 7.98
CA VAL A 115 -24.76 -9.37 8.55
C VAL A 115 -25.31 -9.72 9.93
N GLY A 116 -25.58 -8.73 10.78
CA GLY A 116 -26.18 -8.93 12.10
C GLY A 116 -27.52 -9.65 12.03
N LYS A 117 -28.40 -9.28 11.08
CA LYS A 117 -29.68 -9.97 10.86
C LYS A 117 -29.50 -11.41 10.40
N ILE A 118 -28.52 -11.70 9.54
CA ILE A 118 -28.21 -13.06 9.09
C ILE A 118 -27.69 -13.92 10.25
N LEU A 119 -26.89 -13.32 11.14
CA LEU A 119 -26.30 -14.02 12.28
C LEU A 119 -27.25 -14.14 13.49
N GLN A 120 -28.31 -13.35 13.58
CA GLN A 120 -29.24 -13.34 14.71
C GLN A 120 -29.81 -14.74 15.06
N PRO A 121 -30.27 -15.58 14.09
CA PRO A 121 -30.75 -16.92 14.39
C PRO A 121 -29.68 -17.84 15.01
N PHE A 122 -28.39 -17.48 14.88
CA PHE A 122 -27.28 -18.27 15.39
C PHE A 122 -26.87 -17.90 16.81
N GLN A 123 -27.23 -16.71 17.27
CA GLN A 123 -26.94 -16.27 18.64
C GLN A 123 -27.75 -17.05 19.68
N SER A 124 -28.89 -17.62 19.29
CA SER A 124 -29.70 -18.50 20.14
C SER A 124 -29.20 -19.95 20.19
N ILE A 125 -28.17 -20.31 19.42
CA ILE A 125 -27.64 -21.66 19.45
C ILE A 125 -26.77 -21.81 20.70
N ASN A 126 -27.27 -22.61 21.65
CA ASN A 126 -26.54 -22.93 22.84
C ASN A 126 -25.49 -24.01 22.52
N VAL A 127 -24.27 -23.55 22.21
CA VAL A 127 -23.10 -24.39 21.86
C VAL A 127 -22.80 -25.40 22.99
N ASP A 128 -23.17 -25.07 24.22
CA ASP A 128 -22.93 -25.92 25.40
C ASP A 128 -23.81 -27.18 25.43
N ASN A 129 -24.94 -27.19 24.71
CA ASN A 129 -25.83 -28.34 24.61
C ASN A 129 -25.60 -29.19 23.34
N LEU A 130 -24.54 -28.93 22.56
CA LEU A 130 -24.23 -29.72 21.35
C LEU A 130 -23.98 -31.20 21.66
N ALA A 131 -23.48 -31.52 22.85
CA ALA A 131 -23.19 -32.89 23.27
C ALA A 131 -24.45 -33.72 23.58
N THR A 132 -25.61 -33.09 23.78
CA THR A 132 -26.88 -33.78 24.09
C THR A 132 -27.81 -33.89 22.89
N GLN A 133 -27.41 -33.37 21.72
CA GLN A 133 -28.23 -33.44 20.50
C GLN A 133 -28.11 -34.78 19.80
N THR A 134 -29.20 -35.19 19.15
CA THR A 134 -29.21 -36.43 18.34
C THR A 134 -28.36 -36.24 17.06
N PRO A 135 -27.80 -37.32 16.49
CA PRO A 135 -27.03 -37.25 15.24
C PRO A 135 -27.79 -36.63 14.06
N GLU A 136 -29.11 -36.83 13.98
CA GLU A 136 -29.96 -36.23 12.96
C GLU A 136 -30.07 -34.71 13.12
N GLN A 137 -30.22 -34.22 14.35
CA GLN A 137 -30.23 -32.79 14.66
C GLN A 137 -28.87 -32.14 14.34
N LEU A 138 -27.77 -32.82 14.66
CA LEU A 138 -26.42 -32.38 14.31
C LEU A 138 -26.19 -32.31 12.79
N GLY A 139 -26.76 -33.24 12.02
CA GLY A 139 -26.68 -33.23 10.56
C GLY A 139 -27.40 -32.03 9.92
N ILE A 140 -28.64 -31.75 10.36
CA ILE A 140 -29.41 -30.58 9.91
C ILE A 140 -28.71 -29.28 10.30
N TYR A 141 -28.12 -29.26 11.50
CA TYR A 141 -27.36 -28.14 12.02
C TYR A 141 -26.10 -27.85 11.20
N GLN A 142 -25.29 -28.87 10.92
CA GLN A 142 -24.08 -28.75 10.12
C GLN A 142 -24.39 -28.28 8.68
N GLN A 143 -25.44 -28.81 8.07
CA GLN A 143 -25.84 -28.40 6.73
C GLN A 143 -26.28 -26.92 6.70
N SER A 144 -27.06 -26.49 7.70
CA SER A 144 -27.50 -25.10 7.83
C SER A 144 -26.34 -24.14 8.05
N LEU A 145 -25.38 -24.52 8.92
CA LEU A 145 -24.17 -23.73 9.17
C LEU A 145 -23.30 -23.61 7.92
N SER A 146 -23.05 -24.71 7.20
CA SER A 146 -22.15 -24.69 6.03
C SER A 146 -22.67 -23.78 4.91
N GLY A 147 -23.98 -23.83 4.63
CA GLY A 147 -24.60 -22.96 3.64
C GLY A 147 -24.51 -21.48 4.01
N ILE A 148 -24.69 -21.15 5.29
CA ILE A 148 -24.65 -19.78 5.78
C ILE A 148 -23.22 -19.24 5.87
N VAL A 149 -22.26 -20.06 6.27
CA VAL A 149 -20.84 -19.70 6.24
C VAL A 149 -20.41 -19.39 4.80
N LEU A 150 -20.80 -20.22 3.83
CA LEU A 150 -20.51 -19.95 2.41
C LEU A 150 -21.18 -18.66 1.93
N PHE A 151 -22.45 -18.45 2.28
CA PHE A 151 -23.18 -17.23 1.93
C PHE A 151 -22.52 -15.98 2.53
N LEU A 152 -22.18 -16.00 3.82
CA LEU A 152 -21.46 -14.93 4.50
C LEU A 152 -20.10 -14.67 3.87
N PHE A 153 -19.37 -15.72 3.51
CA PHE A 153 -18.10 -15.60 2.80
C PHE A 153 -18.27 -14.88 1.46
N LEU A 154 -19.23 -15.30 0.63
CA LEU A 154 -19.53 -14.67 -0.67
C LEU A 154 -19.98 -13.21 -0.49
N LEU A 155 -20.80 -12.94 0.52
CA LEU A 155 -21.27 -11.62 0.86
C LEU A 155 -20.12 -10.69 1.29
N CYS A 156 -19.24 -11.15 2.18
CA CYS A 156 -18.03 -10.44 2.61
C CYS A 156 -17.07 -10.19 1.45
N LEU A 157 -16.94 -11.17 0.54
CA LEU A 157 -16.13 -11.04 -0.67
C LEU A 157 -16.69 -9.96 -1.60
N ALA A 158 -18.00 -10.01 -1.89
CA ALA A 158 -18.67 -9.01 -2.72
C ALA A 158 -18.55 -7.60 -2.13
N PHE A 159 -18.76 -7.46 -0.82
CA PHE A 159 -18.61 -6.19 -0.12
C PHE A 159 -17.16 -5.67 -0.16
N SER A 160 -16.18 -6.57 0.00
CA SER A 160 -14.77 -6.23 -0.07
C SER A 160 -14.37 -5.76 -1.48
N LEU A 161 -14.88 -6.38 -2.54
CA LEU A 161 -14.67 -5.93 -3.93
C LEU A 161 -15.29 -4.54 -4.18
N LEU A 162 -16.50 -4.31 -3.66
CA LEU A 162 -17.15 -2.99 -3.72
C LEU A 162 -16.34 -1.92 -2.98
N PHE A 163 -15.86 -2.24 -1.78
CA PHE A 163 -15.00 -1.35 -1.01
C PHE A 163 -13.71 -1.01 -1.76
N ILE A 164 -13.02 -2.03 -2.30
CA ILE A 164 -11.80 -1.85 -3.10
C ILE A 164 -12.09 -1.00 -4.34
N LEU A 165 -13.25 -1.15 -4.98
CA LEU A 165 -13.65 -0.35 -6.13
C LEU A 165 -13.79 1.13 -5.76
N ILE A 166 -14.58 1.43 -4.73
CA ILE A 166 -14.82 2.80 -4.27
C ILE A 166 -13.49 3.44 -3.80
N TRP A 167 -12.68 2.69 -3.05
CA TRP A 167 -11.36 3.12 -2.61
C TRP A 167 -10.43 3.43 -3.78
N SER A 168 -10.39 2.55 -4.79
CA SER A 168 -9.55 2.70 -5.98
C SER A 168 -9.95 3.88 -6.84
N LEU A 169 -11.26 4.13 -7.00
CA LEU A 169 -11.78 5.32 -7.68
C LEU A 169 -11.30 6.59 -6.98
N SER A 170 -11.52 6.68 -5.66
CA SER A 170 -11.09 7.85 -4.88
C SER A 170 -9.58 8.08 -4.96
N ARG A 171 -8.76 7.04 -4.70
CA ARG A 171 -7.30 7.17 -4.73
C ARG A 171 -6.78 7.47 -6.14
N GLY A 172 -7.33 6.82 -7.16
CA GLY A 172 -6.99 7.08 -8.55
C GLY A 172 -7.27 8.54 -8.94
N MET A 173 -8.46 9.06 -8.61
CA MET A 173 -8.82 10.47 -8.86
C MET A 173 -7.92 11.45 -8.11
N MET A 174 -7.66 11.17 -6.84
CA MET A 174 -6.84 12.01 -5.97
C MET A 174 -5.40 12.14 -6.49
N TRP A 175 -4.73 11.02 -6.76
CA TRP A 175 -3.35 11.02 -7.26
C TRP A 175 -3.24 11.55 -8.68
N SER A 176 -4.24 11.27 -9.54
CA SER A 176 -4.31 11.86 -10.87
C SER A 176 -4.40 13.39 -10.81
N LYS A 177 -5.16 13.95 -9.86
CA LYS A 177 -5.22 15.40 -9.65
C LYS A 177 -3.91 15.95 -9.04
N LEU A 178 -3.30 15.26 -8.08
CA LEU A 178 -2.04 15.71 -7.47
C LEU A 178 -0.88 15.81 -8.46
N LEU A 179 -0.82 14.87 -9.40
CA LEU A 179 0.25 14.75 -10.40
C LEU A 179 -0.18 15.21 -11.81
N ASP A 180 -1.33 15.89 -11.91
CA ASP A 180 -1.87 16.45 -13.15
C ASP A 180 -1.92 15.43 -14.32
N ARG A 181 -2.26 14.18 -14.00
CA ARG A 181 -2.46 13.09 -14.96
C ARG A 181 -3.92 13.04 -15.45
N LYS A 182 -4.13 12.52 -16.65
CA LYS A 182 -5.48 12.28 -17.22
C LYS A 182 -6.09 11.00 -16.66
N ILE A 183 -7.32 11.09 -16.19
CA ILE A 183 -8.09 9.93 -15.71
C ILE A 183 -8.66 9.19 -16.91
N THR A 184 -8.34 7.90 -17.02
CA THR A 184 -8.93 6.98 -18.00
C THR A 184 -9.45 5.74 -17.31
N LEU A 185 -10.43 5.04 -17.89
CA LEU A 185 -10.92 3.76 -17.35
C LEU A 185 -9.80 2.73 -17.22
N ARG A 186 -8.87 2.71 -18.19
CA ARG A 186 -7.68 1.84 -18.14
C ARG A 186 -6.79 2.16 -16.94
N TYR A 187 -6.56 3.45 -16.66
CA TYR A 187 -5.81 3.89 -15.48
C TYR A 187 -6.49 3.45 -14.18
N LEU A 188 -7.80 3.69 -14.05
CA LEU A 188 -8.58 3.29 -12.87
C LEU A 188 -8.60 1.77 -12.67
N GLY A 189 -8.72 0.99 -13.75
CA GLY A 189 -8.67 -0.48 -13.69
C GLY A 189 -7.31 -1.00 -13.21
N LYS A 190 -6.20 -0.36 -13.62
CA LYS A 190 -4.87 -0.70 -13.09
C LYS A 190 -4.72 -0.32 -11.61
N PHE A 191 -5.31 0.81 -11.19
CA PHE A 191 -5.36 1.24 -9.79
C PHE A 191 -6.19 0.26 -8.93
N TYR A 192 -7.29 -0.25 -9.47
CA TYR A 192 -8.08 -1.31 -8.85
C TYR A 192 -7.27 -2.58 -8.65
N LEU A 193 -6.53 -3.03 -9.67
CA LEU A 193 -5.67 -4.20 -9.57
C LEU A 193 -4.55 -4.02 -8.54
N LEU A 194 -3.94 -2.82 -8.47
CA LEU A 194 -2.96 -2.47 -7.45
C LEU A 194 -3.53 -2.61 -6.04
N ASN A 195 -4.71 -2.02 -5.80
CA ASN A 195 -5.37 -2.10 -4.49
C ASN A 195 -5.86 -3.49 -4.16
N LEU A 196 -6.33 -4.27 -5.13
CA LEU A 196 -6.71 -5.66 -4.93
C LEU A 196 -5.50 -6.47 -4.46
N LEU A 197 -4.35 -6.35 -5.13
CA LEU A 197 -3.13 -7.05 -4.74
C LEU A 197 -2.65 -6.62 -3.35
N TRP A 198 -2.73 -5.33 -3.06
CA TRP A 198 -2.38 -4.80 -1.74
C TRP A 198 -3.33 -5.31 -0.64
N SER A 199 -4.64 -5.34 -0.92
CA SER A 199 -5.67 -5.87 -0.01
C SER A 199 -5.49 -7.36 0.23
N LEU A 200 -5.06 -8.15 -0.77
CA LEU A 200 -4.72 -9.56 -0.57
C LEU A 200 -3.54 -9.72 0.38
N GLY A 201 -2.49 -8.90 0.24
CA GLY A 201 -1.38 -8.87 1.20
C GLY A 201 -1.84 -8.55 2.62
N TRP A 202 -2.72 -7.57 2.77
CA TRP A 202 -3.36 -7.25 4.06
C TRP A 202 -4.25 -8.37 4.59
N GLY A 203 -4.96 -9.09 3.72
CA GLY A 203 -5.77 -10.24 4.11
C GLY A 203 -4.92 -11.34 4.76
N VAL A 204 -3.73 -11.61 4.21
CA VAL A 204 -2.78 -12.57 4.81
C VAL A 204 -2.29 -12.08 6.17
N ILE A 205 -1.90 -10.81 6.28
CA ILE A 205 -1.44 -10.21 7.55
C ILE A 205 -2.56 -10.23 8.60
N ALA A 206 -3.78 -9.87 8.22
CA ALA A 206 -4.94 -9.86 9.10
C ALA A 206 -5.29 -11.28 9.56
N ALA A 207 -5.30 -12.26 8.66
CA ALA A 207 -5.52 -13.66 9.01
C ALA A 207 -4.46 -14.17 10.00
N PHE A 208 -3.18 -13.87 9.75
CA PHE A 208 -2.09 -14.22 10.66
C PHE A 208 -2.28 -13.56 12.03
N TYR A 209 -2.58 -12.26 12.06
CA TYR A 209 -2.85 -11.52 13.29
C TYR A 209 -4.04 -12.13 14.05
N SER A 210 -5.16 -12.42 13.39
CA SER A 210 -6.34 -13.02 14.03
C SER A 210 -6.05 -14.39 14.65
N VAL A 211 -5.34 -15.27 13.94
CA VAL A 211 -4.98 -16.61 14.45
C VAL A 211 -4.07 -16.50 15.67
N PHE A 212 -3.05 -15.63 15.60
CA PHE A 212 -2.13 -15.43 16.71
C PHE A 212 -2.80 -14.72 17.89
N PHE A 213 -3.60 -13.69 17.65
CA PHE A 213 -4.33 -12.97 18.69
C PHE A 213 -5.29 -13.91 19.42
N TYR A 214 -6.08 -14.71 18.71
CA TYR A 214 -6.97 -15.69 19.33
C TYR A 214 -6.22 -16.71 20.20
N ARG A 215 -5.06 -17.18 19.73
CA ARG A 215 -4.27 -18.22 20.43
C ARG A 215 -3.47 -17.70 21.63
N PHE A 216 -2.99 -16.45 21.57
CA PHE A 216 -2.03 -15.91 22.54
C PHE A 216 -2.55 -14.73 23.36
N ALA A 217 -3.50 -13.94 22.87
CA ALA A 217 -4.03 -12.80 23.64
C ALA A 217 -4.96 -13.25 24.78
N GLY A 218 -5.55 -14.45 24.67
CA GLY A 218 -6.37 -15.04 25.74
C GLY A 218 -5.56 -15.48 26.97
N SER A 219 -4.23 -15.56 26.90
CA SER A 219 -3.39 -16.00 28.01
C SER A 219 -2.83 -14.85 28.86
N SER A 220 -2.71 -13.63 28.32
CA SER A 220 -2.40 -12.45 29.14
C SER A 220 -2.78 -11.12 28.46
N GLN A 221 -3.27 -10.18 29.26
CA GLN A 221 -3.60 -8.82 28.81
C GLN A 221 -2.37 -8.06 28.28
N VAL A 222 -1.18 -8.35 28.82
CA VAL A 222 0.09 -7.75 28.38
C VAL A 222 0.42 -8.18 26.95
N VAL A 223 0.31 -9.48 26.64
CA VAL A 223 0.56 -10.00 25.29
C VAL A 223 -0.43 -9.41 24.29
N GLY A 224 -1.72 -9.36 24.63
CA GLY A 224 -2.74 -8.73 23.78
C GLY A 224 -2.44 -7.25 23.47
N THR A 225 -1.95 -6.51 24.47
CA THR A 225 -1.57 -5.10 24.31
C THR A 225 -0.37 -4.94 23.37
N ILE A 226 0.69 -5.74 23.55
CA ILE A 226 1.89 -5.71 22.70
C ILE A 226 1.53 -6.04 21.25
N MET A 227 0.72 -7.08 21.02
CA MET A 227 0.29 -7.45 19.67
C MET A 227 -0.52 -6.36 18.99
N THR A 228 -1.38 -5.67 19.75
CA THR A 228 -2.17 -4.53 19.25
C THR A 228 -1.27 -3.37 18.83
N ILE A 229 -0.28 -3.01 19.67
CA ILE A 229 0.70 -1.96 19.34
C ILE A 229 1.50 -2.34 18.08
N ALA A 230 1.98 -3.59 18.00
CA ALA A 230 2.73 -4.07 16.84
C ALA A 230 1.89 -4.01 15.55
N PHE A 231 0.60 -4.37 15.62
CA PHE A 231 -0.32 -4.28 14.49
C PHE A 231 -0.56 -2.82 14.04
N ILE A 232 -0.73 -1.89 14.99
CA ILE A 232 -0.87 -0.46 14.70
C ILE A 232 0.41 0.08 14.02
N LEU A 233 1.59 -0.26 14.54
CA LEU A 233 2.86 0.15 13.93
C LEU A 233 3.02 -0.41 12.51
N LEU A 234 2.68 -1.67 12.30
CA LEU A 234 2.68 -2.28 10.98
C LEU A 234 1.71 -1.57 10.03
N PHE A 235 0.51 -1.23 10.50
CA PHE A 235 -0.47 -0.45 9.74
C PHE A 235 0.03 0.92 9.33
N LEU A 236 0.70 1.64 10.23
CA LEU A 236 1.31 2.93 9.93
C LEU A 236 2.43 2.80 8.87
N ILE A 237 3.34 1.84 9.05
CA ILE A 237 4.44 1.58 8.11
C ILE A 237 3.90 1.23 6.71
N MET A 238 2.91 0.35 6.64
CA MET A 238 2.30 -0.07 5.39
C MET A 238 1.52 1.08 4.72
N THR A 239 0.81 1.91 5.48
CA THR A 239 0.16 3.11 4.95
C THR A 239 1.16 4.08 4.34
N TYR A 240 2.33 4.22 4.97
CA TYR A 240 3.44 4.99 4.43
C TYR A 240 3.94 4.45 3.09
N PHE A 241 4.22 3.14 3.01
CA PHE A 241 4.62 2.52 1.74
C PHE A 241 3.54 2.65 0.66
N MET A 242 2.26 2.58 1.03
CA MET A 242 1.14 2.73 0.11
C MET A 242 1.12 4.11 -0.57
N TYR A 243 1.43 5.19 0.16
CA TYR A 243 1.49 6.52 -0.45
C TYR A 243 2.64 6.68 -1.44
N ILE A 244 3.82 6.15 -1.12
CA ILE A 244 4.95 6.11 -2.06
C ILE A 244 4.58 5.29 -3.28
N LEU A 245 3.97 4.12 -3.06
CA LEU A 245 3.54 3.22 -4.12
C LEU A 245 2.56 3.92 -5.07
N TYR A 246 1.55 4.62 -4.55
CA TYR A 246 0.61 5.37 -5.37
C TYR A 246 1.27 6.49 -6.16
N TYR A 247 2.19 7.22 -5.56
CA TYR A 247 2.94 8.27 -6.25
C TYR A 247 3.71 7.67 -7.45
N ILE A 248 4.57 6.68 -7.19
CA ILE A 248 5.41 6.04 -8.22
C ILE A 248 4.54 5.37 -9.28
N PHE A 249 3.46 4.72 -8.89
CA PHE A 249 2.55 4.05 -9.83
C PHE A 249 1.89 5.03 -10.78
N THR A 250 1.49 6.20 -10.28
CA THR A 250 0.86 7.25 -11.07
C THR A 250 1.87 7.96 -11.98
N GLU A 251 3.13 8.06 -11.56
CA GLU A 251 4.19 8.69 -12.34
C GLU A 251 4.79 7.77 -13.41
N GLY A 252 5.16 6.53 -13.04
CA GLY A 252 5.99 5.59 -13.81
C GLY A 252 5.25 4.64 -14.76
N GLU A 253 4.18 5.11 -15.41
CA GLU A 253 3.47 4.40 -16.49
C GLU A 253 2.79 3.05 -16.10
N ASN A 254 2.54 2.81 -14.81
CA ASN A 254 1.62 1.79 -14.27
C ASN A 254 2.07 0.30 -14.36
N LEU A 255 3.37 -0.01 -14.31
CA LEU A 255 3.83 -1.41 -14.14
C LEU A 255 3.84 -1.77 -12.65
N ILE A 256 2.80 -2.49 -12.19
CA ILE A 256 2.56 -2.79 -10.76
C ILE A 256 3.80 -3.32 -10.04
N PHE A 257 4.44 -4.38 -10.54
CA PHE A 257 5.58 -5.01 -9.87
C PHE A 257 6.83 -4.11 -9.83
N ARG A 258 7.05 -3.32 -10.90
CA ARG A 258 8.14 -2.36 -10.94
C ARG A 258 7.89 -1.24 -9.93
N SER A 259 6.67 -0.70 -9.88
CA SER A 259 6.28 0.32 -8.91
C SER A 259 6.37 -0.18 -7.47
N LEU A 260 6.01 -1.44 -7.19
CA LEU A 260 6.18 -2.06 -5.87
C LEU A 260 7.67 -2.11 -5.46
N LYS A 261 8.54 -2.58 -6.36
CA LYS A 261 9.98 -2.64 -6.11
C LYS A 261 10.57 -1.24 -5.87
N GLU A 262 10.25 -0.29 -6.74
CA GLU A 262 10.72 1.09 -6.63
C GLU A 262 10.20 1.77 -5.36
N ALA A 263 8.93 1.55 -4.99
CA ALA A 263 8.36 2.07 -3.76
C ALA A 263 9.03 1.51 -2.51
N PHE A 264 9.38 0.22 -2.52
CA PHE A 264 10.10 -0.39 -1.42
C PHE A 264 11.52 0.21 -1.30
N VAL A 265 12.27 0.25 -2.41
CA VAL A 265 13.63 0.83 -2.42
C VAL A 265 13.61 2.28 -1.99
N LEU A 266 12.68 3.09 -2.50
CA LEU A 266 12.56 4.49 -2.15
C LEU A 266 12.13 4.67 -0.70
N GLY A 267 11.16 3.89 -0.23
CA GLY A 267 10.66 3.96 1.14
C GLY A 267 11.70 3.61 2.19
N VAL A 268 12.60 2.66 1.90
CA VAL A 268 13.73 2.30 2.77
C VAL A 268 14.86 3.33 2.69
N THR A 269 15.31 3.68 1.47
CA THR A 269 16.44 4.60 1.28
C THR A 269 16.15 6.03 1.73
N ARG A 270 14.87 6.45 1.70
CA ARG A 270 14.42 7.80 2.06
C ARG A 270 13.55 7.83 3.32
N PHE A 271 13.64 6.80 4.15
CA PHE A 271 12.84 6.67 5.36
C PHE A 271 12.96 7.91 6.24
N THR A 272 14.16 8.47 6.45
CA THR A 272 14.36 9.63 7.34
C THR A 272 13.61 10.88 6.89
N SER A 273 13.56 11.17 5.59
CA SER A 273 12.83 12.32 5.05
C SER A 273 11.32 12.13 5.08
N LEU A 274 10.84 10.89 5.01
CA LEU A 274 9.41 10.60 4.89
C LEU A 274 8.79 10.00 6.16
N ALA A 275 9.59 9.70 7.19
CA ALA A 275 9.14 9.29 8.52
C ALA A 275 8.51 10.44 9.31
N LEU A 276 8.86 11.71 8.98
CA LEU A 276 8.27 12.88 9.63
C LEU A 276 6.73 12.89 9.51
N PRO A 277 6.12 12.67 8.33
CA PRO A 277 4.68 12.42 8.20
C PRO A 277 4.10 11.39 9.16
N LEU A 278 4.78 10.26 9.36
CA LEU A 278 4.32 9.20 10.26
C LEU A 278 4.34 9.67 11.72
N LEU A 279 5.42 10.35 12.13
CA LEU A 279 5.50 10.95 13.46
C LEU A 279 4.40 12.00 13.68
N MET A 280 4.03 12.74 12.63
CA MET A 280 2.91 13.70 12.69
C MET A 280 1.55 13.00 12.82
N VAL A 281 1.33 11.84 12.19
CA VAL A 281 0.13 11.03 12.45
C VAL A 281 0.08 10.64 13.92
N ILE A 282 1.17 10.06 14.44
CA ILE A 282 1.25 9.61 15.83
C ILE A 282 1.02 10.80 16.77
N GLY A 283 1.70 11.92 16.53
CA GLY A 283 1.52 13.16 17.28
C GLY A 283 0.09 13.68 17.22
N SER A 284 -0.57 13.63 16.06
CA SER A 284 -1.97 14.04 15.92
C SER A 284 -2.93 13.15 16.71
N VAL A 285 -2.70 11.84 16.74
CA VAL A 285 -3.51 10.90 17.53
C VAL A 285 -3.33 11.17 19.03
N VAL A 286 -2.09 11.41 19.47
CA VAL A 286 -1.80 11.80 20.87
C VAL A 286 -2.47 13.12 21.20
N LEU A 287 -2.38 14.11 20.32
CA LEU A 287 -3.05 15.40 20.49
C LEU A 287 -4.57 15.23 20.57
N ILE A 288 -5.19 14.44 19.69
CA ILE A 288 -6.64 14.14 19.76
C ILE A 288 -6.99 13.52 21.11
N GLY A 289 -6.19 12.58 21.61
CA GLY A 289 -6.39 12.00 22.94
C GLY A 289 -6.31 13.04 24.07
N LEU A 290 -5.34 13.95 24.00
CA LEU A 290 -5.20 15.06 24.96
C LEU A 290 -6.37 16.05 24.84
N PHE A 291 -6.80 16.39 23.63
CA PHE A 291 -7.98 17.22 23.38
C PHE A 291 -9.22 16.57 23.99
N SER A 292 -9.45 15.28 23.76
CA SER A 292 -10.54 14.52 24.39
C SER A 292 -10.50 14.56 25.92
N TYR A 293 -9.31 14.58 26.52
CA TYR A 293 -9.16 14.70 27.96
C TYR A 293 -9.42 16.11 28.49
N ILE A 294 -8.93 17.15 27.80
CA ILE A 294 -9.06 18.56 28.21
C ILE A 294 -10.49 19.06 28.01
N PHE A 295 -11.15 18.65 26.93
CA PHE A 295 -12.47 19.13 26.53
C PHE A 295 -13.61 18.19 26.93
N LYS A 296 -13.47 17.49 28.07
CA LYS A 296 -14.54 16.62 28.62
C LYS A 296 -15.89 17.34 28.85
N LEU A 297 -15.87 18.67 28.90
CA LEU A 297 -17.06 19.51 29.08
C LEU A 297 -17.82 19.80 27.78
N LEU A 298 -17.23 19.53 26.61
CA LEU A 298 -17.93 19.70 25.34
C LEU A 298 -18.89 18.52 25.08
N PRO A 299 -20.02 18.75 24.39
CA PRO A 299 -20.87 17.66 23.94
C PRO A 299 -20.07 16.66 23.10
N GLN A 300 -20.26 15.36 23.36
CA GLN A 300 -19.50 14.28 22.71
C GLN A 300 -19.50 14.39 21.18
N ILE A 301 -20.64 14.76 20.59
CA ILE A 301 -20.76 14.90 19.13
C ILE A 301 -19.85 15.99 18.55
N VAL A 302 -19.62 17.09 19.29
CA VAL A 302 -18.70 18.16 18.87
C VAL A 302 -17.27 17.65 18.91
N MET A 303 -16.92 16.89 19.95
CA MET A 303 -15.59 16.30 20.09
C MET A 303 -15.27 15.27 19.01
N GLU A 304 -16.24 14.44 18.64
CA GLU A 304 -16.10 13.49 17.54
C GLU A 304 -15.88 14.22 16.21
N ILE A 305 -16.69 15.24 15.91
CA ILE A 305 -16.53 16.05 14.68
C ILE A 305 -15.15 16.69 14.63
N LEU A 306 -14.70 17.36 15.69
CA LEU A 306 -13.38 18.00 15.75
C LEU A 306 -12.24 16.98 15.58
N SER A 307 -12.38 15.81 16.21
CA SER A 307 -11.40 14.72 16.10
C SER A 307 -11.30 14.21 14.66
N TYR A 308 -12.44 14.01 13.99
CA TYR A 308 -12.46 13.61 12.58
C TYR A 308 -11.89 14.69 11.67
N MET A 309 -12.23 15.96 11.88
CA MET A 309 -11.68 17.08 11.09
C MET A 309 -10.16 17.15 11.23
N LEU A 310 -9.61 17.03 12.44
CA LEU A 310 -8.17 17.02 12.67
C LEU A 310 -7.52 15.80 12.01
N PHE A 311 -8.09 14.61 12.22
CA PHE A 311 -7.58 13.37 11.65
C PHE A 311 -7.54 13.40 10.12
N PHE A 312 -8.65 13.76 9.47
CA PHE A 312 -8.69 13.86 8.01
C PHE A 312 -7.82 14.99 7.46
N GLY A 313 -7.73 16.12 8.17
CA GLY A 313 -6.84 17.22 7.81
C GLY A 313 -5.37 16.78 7.79
N VAL A 314 -4.92 16.07 8.83
CA VAL A 314 -3.55 15.54 8.91
C VAL A 314 -3.31 14.49 7.83
N PHE A 315 -4.24 13.57 7.61
CA PHE A 315 -4.11 12.56 6.56
C PHE A 315 -4.03 13.18 5.15
N ALA A 316 -4.85 14.20 4.87
CA ALA A 316 -4.78 14.93 3.61
C ALA A 316 -3.44 15.65 3.44
N TRP A 317 -2.98 16.34 4.49
CA TRP A 317 -1.69 17.02 4.51
C TRP A 317 -0.53 16.06 4.21
N ILE A 318 -0.53 14.85 4.77
CA ILE A 318 0.52 13.84 4.52
C ILE A 318 0.66 13.50 3.04
N LYS A 319 -0.45 13.36 2.31
CA LYS A 319 -0.42 13.04 0.88
C LYS A 319 0.20 14.17 0.07
N ILE A 320 -0.10 15.42 0.44
CA ILE A 320 0.48 16.62 -0.17
C ILE A 320 1.98 16.67 0.12
N TYR A 321 2.36 16.50 1.38
CA TYR A 321 3.75 16.46 1.80
C TYR A 321 4.53 15.37 1.05
N CYS A 322 4.02 14.14 1.02
CA CYS A 322 4.65 13.04 0.29
C CYS A 322 4.77 13.35 -1.19
N SER A 323 3.72 13.90 -1.83
CA SER A 323 3.81 14.29 -3.23
C SER A 323 4.89 15.33 -3.49
N ASN A 324 5.04 16.34 -2.63
CA ASN A 324 6.03 17.40 -2.81
C ASN A 324 7.45 16.91 -2.52
N ALA A 325 7.63 16.17 -1.42
CA ALA A 325 8.90 15.59 -1.03
C ALA A 325 9.45 14.61 -2.08
N LEU A 326 8.55 13.90 -2.79
CA LEU A 326 8.92 12.99 -3.87
C LEU A 326 9.22 13.75 -5.18
N LYS A 327 8.42 14.77 -5.54
CA LYS A 327 8.64 15.62 -6.74
C LYS A 327 10.00 16.33 -6.75
N GLU A 328 10.49 16.80 -5.61
CA GLU A 328 11.77 17.54 -5.55
C GLU A 328 13.02 16.64 -5.66
N ARG A 329 12.83 15.31 -5.67
CA ARG A 329 13.91 14.34 -5.47
C ARG A 329 14.02 13.29 -6.59
N ILE A 330 13.08 13.26 -7.51
CA ILE A 330 13.15 12.56 -8.81
C ILE A 330 13.41 13.63 -9.88
#